data_AF-A0A3S9FJF9-F1
#
_entry.id   AF-A0A3S9FJF9-F1
#
_cell.length_a   1.000
_cell.length_b   1.000
_cell.length_c   1.000
_cell.angle_alpha   90.00
_cell.angle_beta   90.00
_cell.angle_gamma   90.00
#
_symmetry.space_group_name_H-M   'P 1'
#
loop_
_entity.id
_entity.type
_entity.pdbx_description
1 polymer ?
#
loop_
_entity_poly.entity_id
_entity_poly.type
_entity_poly.pdbx_seq_one_letter_code
_entity_poly.pdbx_strand_id
1 'polypeptide(L)'
;MDGKSLARIAAVIFVAVAVTATALEMSRKENKSAVAMPVAPASTTPDPLREGLRRCQALGDAALSDDGCARLWAEQRDRFLGLRQPFANAPGEPAIPRSPNAAAQEAR
;
A
#
# COMPACT_ATOMS: atom_id res chain seq x y z
N MET A 1 -6.72 -31.93 34.16
CA MET A 1 -5.79 -31.71 33.04
C MET A 1 -4.49 -32.41 33.37
N ASP A 2 -4.01 -33.29 32.50
CA ASP A 2 -2.78 -34.04 32.72
C ASP A 2 -1.57 -33.11 32.77
N GLY A 3 -0.79 -33.16 33.85
CA GLY A 3 0.40 -32.30 34.01
C GLY A 3 1.42 -32.46 32.87
N LYS A 4 1.44 -33.63 32.22
CA LYS A 4 2.25 -33.91 31.04
C LYS A 4 1.79 -33.14 29.79
N SER A 5 0.48 -32.91 29.64
CA SER A 5 -0.07 -32.10 28.55
C SER A 5 0.25 -30.62 28.77
N LEU A 6 0.15 -30.14 30.02
CA LEU A 6 0.53 -28.78 30.38
C LEU A 6 2.02 -28.51 30.15
N ALA A 7 2.89 -29.45 30.53
CA ALA A 7 4.33 -29.34 30.28
C ALA A 7 4.66 -29.27 28.78
N ARG A 8 3.97 -30.06 27.94
CA ARG A 8 4.13 -30.00 26.49
C ARG A 8 3.68 -28.66 25.90
N ILE A 9 2.54 -28.14 26.35
CA ILE A 9 2.05 -26.83 25.90
C ILE A 9 3.04 -25.73 26.26
N ALA A 10 3.55 -25.71 27.49
CA ALA A 10 4.56 -24.75 27.91
C ALA A 10 5.85 -24.83 27.07
N ALA A 11 6.32 -26.05 26.78
CA ALA A 11 7.49 -26.26 25.93
C ALA A 11 7.28 -25.75 24.50
N VAL A 12 6.11 -26.00 23.89
CA VAL A 12 5.77 -25.51 22.55
C VAL A 12 5.72 -23.99 22.51
N ILE A 13 5.10 -23.35 23.50
CA ILE A 13 5.04 -21.88 23.60
C ILE A 13 6.45 -21.31 23.73
N PHE A 14 7.30 -21.89 24.58
CA PHE A 14 8.67 -21.43 24.75
C PHE A 14 9.49 -21.54 23.45
N VAL A 15 9.38 -22.65 22.73
CA VAL A 15 10.03 -22.82 21.42
C VAL A 15 9.52 -21.81 20.41
N ALA A 16 8.20 -21.58 20.34
CA ALA A 16 7.62 -20.60 19.44
C ALA A 16 8.15 -19.18 19.72
N VAL A 17 8.18 -18.77 21.00
CA VAL A 17 8.72 -17.46 21.42
C VAL A 17 10.20 -17.35 21.07
N ALA A 18 10.99 -18.40 21.33
CA ALA A 18 12.41 -18.41 20.98
C ALA A 18 12.64 -18.26 19.47
N VAL A 19 11.87 -18.98 18.64
CA VAL A 19 11.95 -18.86 17.18
C VAL A 19 11.56 -17.44 16.73
N THR A 20 10.47 -16.88 17.25
CA THR A 20 10.08 -15.50 16.91
C THR A 20 11.15 -14.48 17.32
N ALA A 21 11.74 -14.63 18.50
CA ALA A 21 12.82 -13.76 18.96
C ALA A 21 14.06 -13.85 18.05
N THR A 22 14.46 -15.06 17.65
CA THR A 22 15.60 -15.24 16.71
C THR A 22 15.32 -14.66 15.33
N ALA A 23 14.10 -14.82 14.81
CA ALA A 23 13.68 -14.23 13.55
C ALA A 23 13.72 -12.70 13.59
N LEU A 24 13.29 -12.10 14.71
CA LEU A 24 13.35 -10.64 14.92
C LEU A 24 14.79 -10.13 15.09
N GLU A 25 15.67 -10.86 15.77
CA GLU A 25 17.11 -10.55 15.88
C GLU A 25 17.79 -10.56 14.50
N MET A 26 17.52 -11.59 13.69
CA MET A 26 18.01 -11.66 12.32
C MET A 26 17.45 -10.53 11.46
N SER A 27 16.14 -10.31 11.51
CA SER A 27 15.50 -9.19 10.81
C SER A 27 16.05 -7.84 11.28
N ARG A 28 16.35 -7.65 12.58
CA ARG A 28 16.95 -6.41 13.09
C ARG A 28 18.38 -6.19 12.60
N LYS A 29 19.20 -7.24 12.47
CA LYS A 29 20.54 -7.15 11.87
C LYS A 29 20.46 -6.77 10.40
N GLU A 30 19.56 -7.41 9.65
CA GLU A 30 19.24 -7.04 8.27
C GLU A 30 18.74 -5.59 8.19
N ASN A 31 17.83 -5.17 9.08
CA ASN A 31 17.31 -3.80 9.16
C ASN A 31 18.37 -2.78 9.59
N LYS A 32 19.40 -3.14 10.38
CA LYS A 32 20.52 -2.24 10.71
C LYS A 32 21.44 -2.03 9.51
N SER A 33 21.57 -3.02 8.62
CA SER A 33 22.18 -2.84 7.29
C SER A 33 21.21 -2.22 6.26
N ALA A 34 19.90 -2.37 6.47
CA ALA A 34 18.84 -1.87 5.61
C ALA A 34 18.16 -0.59 6.14
N VAL A 35 18.78 0.16 7.07
CA VAL A 35 18.53 1.62 7.24
C VAL A 35 19.15 2.39 6.05
N ALA A 36 19.10 1.79 4.87
CA ALA A 36 19.00 2.46 3.60
C ALA A 36 17.66 2.02 3.00
N MET A 37 16.55 2.22 3.75
CA MET A 37 15.25 2.27 3.10
C MET A 37 15.37 3.31 2.00
N PRO A 38 14.97 3.00 0.75
CA PRO A 38 14.79 4.03 -0.25
C PRO A 38 13.74 4.96 0.37
N VAL A 39 14.18 6.12 0.84
CA VAL A 39 13.29 7.25 1.08
C VAL A 39 12.73 7.52 -0.30
N ALA A 40 11.55 6.94 -0.59
CA ALA A 40 10.77 7.35 -1.74
C ALA A 40 10.75 8.88 -1.70
N PRO A 41 11.18 9.56 -2.78
CA PRO A 41 11.46 10.99 -2.74
C PRO A 41 10.24 11.66 -2.11
N ALA A 42 10.47 12.29 -0.96
CA ALA A 42 9.43 13.01 -0.26
C ALA A 42 8.91 14.03 -1.25
N SER A 43 7.73 13.77 -1.81
CA SER A 43 7.04 14.74 -2.65
C SER A 43 6.89 16.00 -1.83
N THR A 44 7.60 17.06 -2.22
CA THR A 44 7.72 18.36 -1.54
C THR A 44 6.38 19.10 -1.43
N THR A 45 5.28 18.51 -1.87
CA THR A 45 3.94 19.04 -1.71
C THR A 45 3.37 18.57 -0.36
N PRO A 46 2.89 19.49 0.51
CA PRO A 46 2.10 19.12 1.68
C PRO A 46 0.91 18.29 1.20
N ASP A 47 0.93 16.98 1.46
CA ASP A 47 -0.15 16.11 1.01
C ASP A 47 -1.30 16.24 2.01
N PRO A 48 -2.42 16.89 1.66
CA PRO A 48 -3.58 17.01 2.57
C PRO A 48 -4.09 15.64 3.01
N LEU A 49 -3.80 14.58 2.24
CA LEU A 49 -4.12 13.20 2.58
C LEU A 49 -3.36 12.74 3.84
N ARG A 50 -2.09 13.15 4.02
CA ARG A 50 -1.31 12.80 5.21
C ARG A 50 -1.90 13.39 6.48
N GLU A 51 -2.40 14.62 6.42
CA GLU A 51 -3.02 15.26 7.57
C GLU A 51 -4.37 14.61 7.92
N GLY A 52 -5.16 14.22 6.91
CA GLY A 52 -6.35 13.41 7.10
C GLY A 52 -6.05 12.06 7.77
N LEU A 53 -5.04 11.35 7.27
CA LEU A 53 -4.59 10.07 7.81
C LEU A 53 -4.12 10.19 9.27
N ARG A 54 -3.38 11.24 9.61
CA ARG A 54 -2.92 11.52 10.98
C ARG A 54 -4.08 11.73 11.95
N ARG A 55 -5.11 12.47 11.54
CA ARG A 55 -6.33 12.64 12.35
C ARG A 55 -7.04 11.31 12.57
N CYS A 56 -7.19 10.50 11.53
CA CYS A 56 -7.78 9.16 11.65
C CYS A 56 -6.95 8.23 12.55
N GLN A 57 -5.62 8.31 12.50
CA GLN A 57 -4.77 7.55 13.42
C GLN A 57 -4.94 7.99 14.89
N ALA A 58 -5.09 9.29 15.13
CA ALA A 58 -5.32 9.82 16.48
C ALA A 58 -6.68 9.37 17.07
N LEU A 59 -7.67 9.06 16.23
CA LEU A 59 -8.96 8.51 16.65
C LEU A 59 -8.88 7.03 17.07
N GLY A 60 -7.88 6.28 16.59
CA GLY A 60 -7.69 4.87 16.94
C GLY A 60 -8.87 3.99 16.52
N ASP A 61 -9.40 3.21 17.45
CA ASP A 61 -10.51 2.28 17.20
C ASP A 61 -11.77 2.97 16.65
N ALA A 62 -12.05 4.21 17.09
CA ALA A 62 -13.17 4.99 16.61
C ALA A 62 -13.12 5.27 15.10
N ALA A 63 -11.93 5.29 14.49
CA ALA A 63 -11.77 5.46 13.05
C ALA A 63 -12.27 4.26 12.23
N LEU A 64 -12.41 3.08 12.84
CA LEU A 64 -12.91 1.88 12.16
C LEU A 64 -14.38 1.99 11.78
N SER A 65 -15.15 2.81 12.49
CA SER A 65 -16.56 3.08 12.23
C SER A 65 -16.80 4.41 11.50
N ASP A 66 -15.74 5.14 11.15
CA ASP A 66 -15.83 6.44 10.48
C ASP A 66 -15.64 6.27 8.96
N ASP A 67 -16.70 6.55 8.20
CA ASP A 67 -16.70 6.44 6.74
C ASP A 67 -15.66 7.38 6.08
N GLY A 68 -15.39 8.53 6.69
CA GLY A 68 -14.39 9.49 6.21
C GLY A 68 -12.97 8.93 6.33
N CYS A 69 -12.66 8.27 7.44
CA CYS A 69 -11.39 7.60 7.66
C CYS A 69 -11.21 6.37 6.76
N ALA A 70 -12.26 5.59 6.57
CA ALA A 70 -12.25 4.46 5.64
C ALA A 70 -11.88 4.90 4.21
N ARG A 71 -12.45 6.03 3.75
CA ARG A 71 -12.14 6.62 2.45
C ARG A 71 -10.69 7.09 2.33
N LEU A 72 -10.16 7.76 3.35
CA LEU A 72 -8.77 8.24 3.34
C LEU A 72 -7.77 7.09 3.28
N TRP A 73 -8.05 5.96 3.93
CA TRP A 73 -7.23 4.75 3.86
C TRP A 73 -7.28 4.09 2.49
N ALA A 74 -8.46 3.99 1.90
CA ALA A 74 -8.61 3.47 0.53
C ALA A 74 -7.79 4.33 -0.46
N GLU A 75 -7.90 5.66 -0.36
CA GLU A 75 -7.18 6.60 -1.22
C GLU A 75 -5.65 6.54 -1.05
N GLN A 76 -5.17 6.34 0.18
CA GLN A 76 -3.75 6.11 0.44
C GLN A 76 -3.28 4.80 -0.20
N ARG A 77 -4.01 3.71 0.02
CA ARG A 77 -3.69 2.39 -0.52
C ARG A 77 -3.65 2.42 -2.04
N ASP A 78 -4.65 3.02 -2.68
CA ASP A 78 -4.74 3.09 -4.14
C ASP A 78 -3.58 3.89 -4.74
N ARG A 79 -3.10 4.93 -4.03
CA ARG A 79 -1.89 5.67 -4.40
C ARG A 79 -0.63 4.82 -4.23
N PHE A 80 -0.50 4.09 -3.13
CA PHE A 80 0.65 3.23 -2.88
C PHE A 80 0.75 2.10 -3.91
N LEU A 81 -0.39 1.51 -4.25
CA LEU A 81 -0.49 0.47 -5.26
C LEU A 81 -0.38 1.03 -6.70
N GLY A 82 -0.28 2.34 -6.88
CA GLY A 82 -0.24 2.96 -8.21
C GLY A 82 -1.53 2.77 -9.02
N LEU A 83 -2.63 2.36 -8.37
CA LEU A 83 -3.95 2.19 -8.99
C LEU A 83 -4.53 3.54 -9.43
N ARG A 84 -4.07 4.63 -8.81
CA ARG A 84 -4.36 5.99 -9.24
C ARG A 84 -3.40 6.42 -10.35
N GLN A 85 -3.50 5.79 -11.51
CA GLN A 85 -2.97 6.32 -12.77
C GLN A 85 -3.67 7.66 -13.07
N PRO A 86 -2.94 8.73 -13.44
CA PRO A 86 -3.53 10.01 -13.79
C PRO A 86 -4.20 9.91 -15.16
N PHE A 87 -5.42 9.37 -15.21
CA PHE A 87 -6.33 9.54 -16.36
C PHE A 87 -6.76 11.01 -16.57
N ALA A 88 -6.20 11.96 -15.81
CA ALA A 88 -6.47 13.39 -15.94
C ALA A 88 -5.42 14.17 -16.75
N ASN A 89 -4.37 13.52 -17.28
CA ASN A 89 -3.37 14.17 -18.16
C ASN A 89 -3.23 13.46 -19.51
N ALA A 90 -4.36 13.23 -20.19
CA ALA A 90 -4.37 13.06 -21.64
C ALA A 90 -5.23 14.16 -22.29
N PRO A 91 -4.71 15.40 -22.46
CA PRO A 91 -5.19 16.25 -23.53
C PRO A 91 -4.55 15.76 -24.83
N GLY A 92 -5.38 15.18 -25.71
CA GLY A 92 -5.02 14.87 -27.08
C GLY A 92 -4.81 13.39 -27.34
N GLU A 93 -5.92 12.66 -27.46
CA GLU A 93 -5.98 11.64 -28.51
C GLU A 93 -5.58 12.34 -29.81
N PRO A 94 -4.49 11.92 -30.50
CA PRO A 94 -4.17 12.47 -31.79
C PRO A 94 -5.32 12.04 -32.72
N ALA A 95 -6.14 13.01 -33.12
CA ALA A 95 -7.13 12.81 -34.17
C ALA A 95 -6.40 12.24 -35.38
N ILE A 96 -6.56 10.94 -35.60
CA ILE A 96 -6.17 10.28 -36.84
C ILE A 96 -6.91 11.04 -37.95
N PRO A 97 -6.23 11.74 -38.87
CA PRO A 97 -6.91 12.37 -39.99
C PRO A 97 -7.57 11.25 -40.80
N ARG A 98 -8.91 11.27 -40.93
CA ARG A 98 -9.59 10.41 -41.91
C ARG A 98 -9.02 10.77 -43.28
N SER A 99 -8.23 9.86 -43.83
CA SER A 99 -7.66 9.97 -45.17
C SER A 99 -8.80 10.13 -46.19
N PRO A 100 -8.77 11.14 -47.08
CA PRO A 100 -9.88 11.51 -47.97
C PRO A 100 -10.00 10.59 -49.20
N ASN A 101 -9.65 9.30 -49.09
CA ASN A 101 -9.55 8.40 -50.24
C ASN A 101 -10.38 7.12 -50.12
N ALA A 102 -11.51 7.16 -49.41
CA ALA A 102 -12.53 6.11 -49.47
C ALA A 102 -13.66 6.41 -50.47
N ALA A 103 -13.84 7.67 -50.87
CA ALA A 103 -14.95 8.07 -51.76
C ALA A 103 -14.59 8.05 -53.26
N ALA A 104 -13.31 7.86 -53.64
CA ALA A 104 -12.86 7.95 -55.03
C ALA A 104 -12.64 6.58 -55.71
N GLN A 105 -12.76 5.46 -55.00
CA GLN A 105 -12.43 4.12 -55.54
C GLN A 105 -13.62 3.23 -55.90
N GLU A 106 -14.87 3.66 -55.67
CA GLU A 106 -16.07 2.90 -56.08
C GLU A 106 -16.63 3.28 -57.47
N ALA A 107 -15.86 3.99 -58.30
CA ALA A 107 -16.25 4.29 -59.68
C ALA A 107 -15.12 3.94 -60.67
N ARG A 108 -14.85 2.65 -60.87
CA ARG A 108 -14.24 2.15 -62.11
C ARG A 108 -14.56 0.70 -62.40
#